data_AF-X1KZS8-F1
#
_entry.id   AF-X1KZS8-F1
#
_cell.length_a   1.000
_cell.length_b   1.000
_cell.length_c   1.000
_cell.angle_alpha   90.00
_cell.angle_beta   90.00
_cell.angle_gamma   90.00
#
_symmetry.space_group_name_H-M   'P 1'
#
loop_
_entity.id
_entity.type
_entity.pdbx_description
1 polymer ?
#
loop_
_entity_poly.entity_id
_entity_poly.type
_entity_poly.pdbx_seq_one_letter_code
_entity_poly.pdbx_strand_id
1 'polypeptide(L)'
;YDMNFEVKTWYQYQLMDFVKFAEAYGAYGERVEKPQDIKPALQRAVDSQRPAVIEIIVERETDASMGAALDKITEYEPLPSEVAVAAAP
;
A
#
# COMPACT_ATOMS: atom_id res chain seq x y z
N TYR A 1 26.43 -8.73 -1.84
CA TYR A 1 25.87 -7.39 -2.10
C TYR A 1 24.45 -7.42 -1.60
N ASP A 2 24.19 -6.78 -0.47
CA ASP A 2 22.86 -6.60 0.09
C ASP A 2 22.13 -5.56 -0.77
N MET A 3 21.43 -6.03 -1.81
CA MET A 3 20.61 -5.18 -2.65
C MET A 3 19.24 -5.03 -2.00
N ASN A 4 19.16 -4.10 -1.06
CA ASN A 4 17.89 -3.54 -0.63
C ASN A 4 17.37 -2.65 -1.76
N PHE A 5 16.35 -3.10 -2.49
CA PHE A 5 15.61 -2.28 -3.46
C PHE A 5 14.66 -1.28 -2.77
N GLU A 6 14.69 -1.22 -1.43
CA GLU A 6 14.05 -0.16 -0.67
C GLU A 6 14.70 1.18 -1.06
N VAL A 7 14.00 1.96 -1.90
CA VAL A 7 14.24 3.40 -1.92
C VAL A 7 13.78 3.91 -0.57
N LYS A 8 14.72 4.05 0.36
CA LYS A 8 14.50 4.77 1.63
C LYS A 8 14.18 6.22 1.26
N THR A 9 12.90 6.52 1.05
CA THR A 9 12.38 7.89 0.93
C THR A 9 12.46 8.65 2.26
N TRP A 10 13.01 8.01 3.30
CA TRP A 10 13.12 8.45 4.68
C TRP A 10 14.48 9.11 4.95
N TYR A 11 14.54 10.44 4.90
CA TYR A 11 15.60 11.20 5.58
C TYR A 11 15.04 11.72 6.90
N GLN A 12 15.62 11.29 8.02
CA GLN A 12 15.60 12.02 9.30
C GLN A 12 14.23 12.59 9.73
N TYR A 13 13.20 11.73 9.85
CA TYR A 13 11.92 12.05 10.51
C TYR A 13 10.90 12.93 9.74
N GLN A 14 11.09 13.18 8.44
CA GLN A 14 10.06 13.88 7.64
C GLN A 14 9.53 13.02 6.50
N LEU A 15 8.28 12.56 6.64
CA LEU A 15 7.51 11.97 5.55
C LEU A 15 7.20 13.05 4.51
N MET A 16 7.38 12.74 3.22
CA MET A 16 6.73 13.49 2.16
C MET A 16 5.22 13.40 2.37
N ASP A 17 4.55 14.54 2.41
CA ASP A 17 3.09 14.58 2.51
C ASP A 17 2.48 14.38 1.12
N PHE A 18 2.18 13.11 0.80
CA PHE A 18 1.57 12.74 -0.49
C PHE A 18 0.15 13.29 -0.64
N VAL A 19 -0.55 13.56 0.46
CA VAL A 19 -1.87 14.20 0.43
C VAL A 19 -1.72 15.63 -0.06
N LYS A 20 -0.82 16.42 0.54
CA LYS A 20 -0.53 17.79 0.10
C LYS A 20 0.02 17.85 -1.31
N PHE A 21 0.84 16.88 -1.68
CA PHE A 21 1.32 16.74 -3.05
C PHE A 21 0.16 16.53 -4.03
N ALA A 22 -0.73 15.58 -3.78
CA ALA A 22 -1.90 15.35 -4.63
C ALA A 22 -2.80 16.59 -4.74
N GLU A 23 -3.08 17.25 -3.60
CA GLU A 23 -3.87 18.49 -3.56
C GLU A 23 -3.24 19.60 -4.41
N ALA A 24 -1.91 19.76 -4.38
CA ALA A 24 -1.21 20.79 -5.15
C ALA A 24 -1.34 20.61 -6.67
N TYR A 25 -1.53 19.38 -7.15
CA TYR A 25 -1.77 19.06 -8.56
C TYR A 25 -3.27 18.97 -8.91
N GLY A 26 -4.16 19.35 -7.99
CA GLY A 26 -5.61 19.31 -8.21
C GLY A 26 -6.22 17.90 -8.09
N ALA A 27 -5.45 16.91 -7.64
CA ALA A 27 -5.93 15.57 -7.32
C ALA A 27 -6.60 15.51 -5.93
N TYR A 28 -7.43 14.50 -5.71
CA TYR A 28 -7.92 14.11 -4.40
C TYR A 28 -6.79 13.42 -3.63
N GLY A 29 -6.55 13.83 -2.38
CA GLY A 29 -5.56 13.20 -1.50
C GLY A 29 -6.24 12.75 -0.21
N GLU A 30 -5.96 11.53 0.24
CA GLU A 30 -6.43 11.04 1.54
C GLU A 30 -5.38 10.11 2.18
N ARG A 31 -5.18 10.23 3.49
CA ARG A 31 -4.34 9.33 4.27
C ARG A 31 -5.19 8.35 5.08
N VAL A 32 -4.81 7.08 5.05
CA VAL A 32 -5.46 5.98 5.77
C VAL A 32 -4.45 5.32 6.70
N GLU A 33 -4.76 5.32 8.00
CA GLU A 33 -3.90 4.72 9.04
C GLU A 33 -4.46 3.42 9.62
N LYS A 34 -5.73 3.12 9.34
CA LYS A 34 -6.42 1.97 9.92
C LYS A 34 -7.00 1.06 8.84
N PRO A 35 -6.87 -0.27 8.95
CA PRO A 35 -7.35 -1.20 7.93
C PRO A 35 -8.84 -1.05 7.60
N GLN A 36 -9.69 -0.82 8.60
CA GLN A 36 -11.14 -0.65 8.41
C GLN A 36 -11.52 0.56 7.54
N ASP A 37 -10.62 1.54 7.40
CA ASP A 37 -10.88 2.78 6.68
C ASP A 37 -10.51 2.68 5.19
N ILE A 38 -9.81 1.60 4.77
CA ILE A 38 -9.37 1.40 3.37
C ILE A 38 -10.55 1.37 2.41
N LYS A 39 -11.54 0.51 2.66
CA LYS A 39 -12.70 0.36 1.76
C LYS A 39 -13.53 1.64 1.67
N PRO A 40 -13.88 2.32 2.78
CA PRO A 40 -14.52 3.63 2.74
C PRO A 40 -13.69 4.71 2.00
N ALA A 41 -12.36 4.74 2.18
CA ALA A 41 -11.48 5.71 1.52
C ALA A 41 -11.47 5.53 0.01
N LEU A 42 -11.41 4.29 -0.47
CA LEU A 42 -11.51 3.99 -1.90
C LEU A 42 -12.86 4.43 -2.48
N GLN A 43 -13.96 4.26 -1.74
CA GLN A 43 -15.26 4.75 -2.19
C GLN A 43 -15.29 6.28 -2.31
N ARG A 44 -14.80 7.01 -1.29
CA ARG A 44 -14.69 8.48 -1.34
C ARG A 44 -13.81 8.96 -2.49
N ALA A 45 -12.72 8.24 -2.79
CA ALA A 45 -11.83 8.54 -3.90
C ALA A 45 -12.56 8.45 -5.24
N VAL A 46 -13.35 7.39 -5.46
CA VAL A 46 -14.18 7.24 -6.67
C VAL A 46 -15.25 8.34 -6.74
N ASP A 47 -15.93 8.60 -5.63
CA ASP A 47 -16.99 9.62 -5.54
C ASP A 47 -16.44 11.05 -5.75
N SER A 48 -15.14 11.27 -5.53
CA SER A 48 -14.49 12.57 -5.73
C SER A 48 -14.45 13.01 -7.21
N GLN A 49 -14.64 12.08 -8.15
CA GLN A 49 -14.55 12.30 -9.61
C GLN A 49 -13.25 13.00 -10.05
N ARG A 50 -12.18 12.82 -9.29
CA ARG A 50 -10.85 13.38 -9.53
C ARG A 50 -9.81 12.27 -9.56
N PRO A 51 -8.66 12.46 -10.24
CA PRO A 51 -7.48 11.64 -9.97
C PRO A 51 -7.22 11.63 -8.46
N ALA A 52 -6.98 10.45 -7.88
CA ALA A 52 -6.92 10.28 -6.44
C ALA A 52 -5.62 9.59 -6.02
N VAL A 53 -5.02 10.08 -4.93
CA VAL A 53 -3.89 9.45 -4.23
C VAL A 53 -4.37 9.07 -2.83
N ILE A 54 -4.36 7.77 -2.54
CA ILE A 54 -4.69 7.24 -1.21
C ILE A 54 -3.40 6.73 -0.59
N GLU A 55 -2.91 7.44 0.42
CA GLU A 55 -1.70 7.08 1.17
C GLU A 55 -2.09 6.13 2.31
N ILE A 56 -1.74 4.86 2.17
CA ILE A 56 -2.00 3.84 3.20
C ILE A 56 -0.73 3.67 4.03
N ILE A 57 -0.82 3.95 5.32
CA ILE A 57 0.29 3.74 6.25
C ILE A 57 0.34 2.26 6.61
N VAL A 58 1.48 1.63 6.32
CA VAL A 58 1.77 0.23 6.59
C VAL A 58 2.97 0.11 7.53
N GLU A 59 3.18 -1.09 8.05
CA GLU A 59 4.39 -1.40 8.81
C GLU A 59 5.66 -1.27 7.95
N ARG A 60 6.78 -0.99 8.61
CA ARG A 60 8.05 -0.74 7.91
C ARG A 60 8.70 -2.00 7.36
N GLU A 61 8.53 -3.11 8.08
CA GLU A 61 9.11 -4.40 7.78
C GLU A 61 7.95 -5.40 7.75
N THR A 62 7.77 -6.05 6.61
CA THR A 62 6.76 -7.09 6.40
C THR A 62 7.36 -8.15 5.49
N ASP A 63 7.07 -9.42 5.74
CA ASP A 63 7.57 -10.52 4.93
C ASP A 63 6.64 -10.75 3.73
N ALA A 64 7.17 -10.63 2.53
CA ALA A 64 6.45 -11.03 1.32
C ALA A 64 6.71 -12.50 1.03
N SER A 65 5.69 -13.23 0.56
CA SER A 65 5.85 -14.57 0.00
C SER A 65 6.77 -14.49 -1.23
N MET A 66 8.01 -14.99 -1.09
CA MET A 66 9.06 -14.88 -2.10
C MET A 66 9.81 -16.19 -2.29
N GLY A 67 10.41 -16.39 -3.46
CA GLY A 67 11.12 -17.62 -3.80
C GLY A 67 11.96 -17.48 -5.07
N ALA A 68 12.94 -18.38 -5.24
CA ALA A 68 13.82 -18.37 -6.41
C ALA A 68 13.12 -18.83 -7.71
N ALA A 69 11.98 -19.52 -7.58
CA ALA A 69 11.17 -20.03 -8.69
C ALA A 69 9.70 -20.16 -8.23
N LEU A 70 8.77 -20.28 -9.20
CA LEU A 70 7.33 -20.39 -8.93
C LEU A 70 6.97 -21.58 -8.03
N ASP A 71 7.69 -22.69 -8.12
CA ASP A 71 7.49 -23.90 -7.31
C ASP A 71 8.31 -23.90 -6.00
N LYS A 72 9.03 -22.82 -5.72
CA LYS A 72 9.93 -22.66 -4.56
C LYS A 72 9.64 -21.39 -3.77
N ILE A 73 8.36 -21.02 -3.68
CA ILE A 73 7.91 -19.90 -2.83
C ILE A 73 8.01 -20.32 -1.36
N THR A 74 8.56 -19.43 -0.54
CA THR A 74 8.56 -19.54 0.92
C THR A 74 7.44 -18.69 1.48
N GLU A 75 6.54 -19.32 2.22
CA GLU A 75 5.49 -18.65 2.98
C GLU A 75 6.01 -18.43 4.41
N TYR A 76 6.20 -17.17 4.79
CA TYR A 76 6.67 -16.81 6.13
C TYR A 76 5.51 -16.68 7.12
N GLU A 77 4.33 -16.35 6.61
CA GLU A 77 3.09 -16.31 7.37
C GLU A 77 2.24 -17.58 7.15
N PRO A 78 1.44 -18.00 8.15
CA PRO A 78 0.52 -19.11 7.97
C PRO A 78 -0.49 -18.77 6.87
N LEU A 79 -0.68 -19.71 5.95
CA LEU A 79 -1.66 -19.55 4.88
C LEU A 79 -3.04 -19.26 5.48
N PRO A 80 -3.78 -18.30 4.91
CA PRO A 80 -5.15 -18.05 5.33
C PRO A 80 -5.98 -19.32 5.08
N SER A 81 -6.91 -19.63 5.99
CA SER A 81 -7.78 -20.81 5.89
C SER A 81 -8.69 -20.78 4.66
N GLU A 82 -8.92 -19.60 4.10
CA GLU A 82 -9.60 -19.37 2.84
C GLU A 82 -8.77 -18.42 1.96
N VAL A 83 -8.60 -18.79 0.69
CA VAL A 83 -8.06 -17.86 -0.31
C VAL A 83 -9.17 -16.89 -0.68
N ALA A 84 -9.09 -15.65 -0.20
CA ALA A 84 -9.92 -14.56 -0.70
C ALA A 84 -9.48 -14.22 -2.13
N VAL A 85 -9.93 -15.01 -3.11
CA VAL A 85 -9.83 -14.63 -4.51
C VAL A 85 -10.73 -13.40 -4.66
N ALA A 86 -10.13 -12.23 -4.90
CA ALA A 86 -10.90 -11.07 -5.30
C ALA A 86 -11.77 -11.50 -6.48
N ALA A 87 -13.09 -11.52 -6.27
CA ALA A 87 -14.02 -11.87 -7.32
C ALA A 87 -13.72 -10.98 -8.52
N ALA A 88 -13.22 -11.58 -9.60
CA ALA A 88 -13.06 -10.90 -10.86
C ALA A 88 -14.44 -10.38 -11.31
N PRO A 89 -14.52 -9.21 -11.96
CA PRO A 89 -15.77 -8.74 -12.54
C PRO A 89 -16.33 -9.73 -13.57
#